data_AF-A0A3A8KV07-F1
#
_entry.id   AF-A0A3A8KV07-F1
#
_cell.length_a   1.000
_cell.length_b   1.000
_cell.length_c   1.000
_cell.angle_alpha   90.00
_cell.angle_beta   90.00
_cell.angle_gamma   90.00
#
_symmetry.space_group_name_H-M   'P 1'
#
loop_
_entity.id
_entity.type
_entity.pdbx_description
1 polymer ?
#
loop_
_entity_poly.entity_id
_entity_poly.type
_entity_poly.pdbx_seq_one_letter_code
_entity_poly.pdbx_strand_id
1 'polypeptide(L)'
;MRSSLPLALLLVAGCASTPPEPPGPHEQYVSCTLIGCTTGMTLLMTADISREQLQASTLTICRNDVCYPTRLAGLRAGMQWPEPVGRLGKPTMELQVQSLEEGVQGLLIYYLSNDDDGWKDGDVFVVTLKGGDGRSIVNFRGTARYQTVQPNGPLCDGTCHVAVFIEAGGDWPNRPRPVQ
;
A
#
# COMPACT_ATOMS: atom_id res chain seq x y z
N MET A 1 -29.17 -78.84 -41.54
CA MET A 1 -28.05 -78.24 -42.30
C MET A 1 -27.09 -77.59 -41.32
N ARG A 2 -25.82 -78.00 -41.32
CA ARG A 2 -24.73 -77.44 -40.51
C ARG A 2 -24.12 -76.23 -41.24
N SER A 3 -23.87 -75.14 -40.53
CA SER A 3 -22.76 -74.20 -40.79
C SER A 3 -22.82 -73.09 -39.72
N SER A 4 -21.88 -73.04 -38.77
CA SER A 4 -20.52 -72.50 -38.85
C SER A 4 -20.49 -71.07 -38.31
N LEU A 5 -20.09 -70.95 -37.04
CA LEU A 5 -19.61 -69.69 -36.44
C LEU A 5 -18.36 -69.18 -37.19
N PRO A 6 -18.20 -67.86 -37.34
CA PRO A 6 -16.89 -67.26 -37.43
C PRO A 6 -16.48 -66.64 -36.08
N LEU A 7 -15.35 -67.15 -35.59
CA LEU A 7 -14.42 -66.50 -34.68
C LEU A 7 -13.70 -65.34 -35.42
N ALA A 8 -13.09 -64.42 -34.65
CA ALA A 8 -12.19 -63.30 -35.06
C ALA A 8 -12.88 -61.92 -35.11
N LEU A 9 -12.31 -60.82 -34.58
CA LEU A 9 -10.97 -60.52 -34.07
C LEU A 9 -11.13 -59.29 -33.14
N LEU A 10 -10.74 -59.38 -31.86
CA LEU A 10 -10.67 -58.20 -30.98
C LEU A 10 -9.37 -57.44 -31.30
N LEU A 11 -9.49 -56.29 -31.97
CA LEU A 11 -8.43 -55.30 -32.07
C LEU A 11 -8.36 -54.52 -30.76
N VAL A 12 -7.40 -54.86 -29.91
CA VAL A 12 -7.01 -54.04 -28.76
C VAL A 12 -6.24 -52.84 -29.33
N ALA A 13 -6.91 -51.69 -29.44
CA ALA A 13 -6.24 -50.42 -29.65
C ALA A 13 -5.44 -50.12 -28.38
N GLY A 14 -4.15 -50.47 -28.40
CA GLY A 14 -3.21 -49.99 -27.40
C GLY A 14 -3.07 -48.48 -27.58
N CYS A 15 -3.67 -47.71 -26.67
CA CYS A 15 -3.31 -46.32 -26.48
C CYS A 15 -1.85 -46.30 -26.02
N ALA A 16 -0.94 -46.13 -26.97
CA ALA A 16 0.42 -45.73 -26.66
C ALA A 16 0.31 -44.36 -26.00
N SER A 17 0.42 -44.32 -24.68
CA SER A 17 0.64 -43.10 -23.92
C SER A 17 1.97 -42.51 -24.39
N THR A 18 1.89 -41.53 -25.28
CA THR A 18 3.01 -40.66 -25.59
C THR A 18 3.54 -40.09 -24.28
N PRO A 19 4.85 -40.23 -23.97
CA PRO A 19 5.46 -39.50 -22.87
C PRO A 19 5.19 -38.00 -23.07
N PRO A 20 5.01 -37.22 -21.99
CA PRO A 20 4.93 -35.76 -22.12
C PRO A 20 6.20 -35.28 -22.84
N GLU A 21 6.00 -34.55 -23.94
CA GLU A 21 7.08 -33.90 -24.67
C GLU A 21 7.88 -33.02 -23.70
N PRO A 22 9.22 -33.06 -23.71
CA PRO A 22 10.01 -32.10 -22.94
C PRO A 22 9.64 -30.69 -23.40
N PRO A 23 9.54 -29.71 -22.49
CA PRO A 23 9.21 -28.34 -22.86
C PRO A 23 10.20 -27.85 -23.94
N GLY A 24 9.66 -27.32 -25.03
CA GLY A 24 10.46 -26.84 -26.15
C GLY A 24 11.40 -25.70 -25.76
N PRO A 25 12.36 -25.31 -26.62
CA PRO A 25 13.48 -24.41 -26.28
C PRO A 25 13.11 -22.95 -25.92
N HIS A 26 11.84 -22.64 -25.70
CA HIS A 26 11.34 -21.28 -25.50
C HIS A 26 10.32 -21.10 -24.37
N GLU A 27 10.17 -22.07 -23.45
CA GLU A 27 9.57 -21.75 -22.15
C GLU A 27 10.57 -20.91 -21.35
N GLN A 28 10.48 -19.58 -21.50
CA GLN A 28 11.16 -18.66 -20.61
C GLN A 28 10.59 -18.83 -19.21
N TYR A 29 11.30 -19.57 -18.36
CA TYR A 29 11.00 -19.62 -16.93
C TYR A 29 11.26 -18.24 -16.33
N VAL A 30 10.19 -17.47 -16.12
CA VAL A 30 10.24 -16.21 -15.37
C VAL A 30 10.35 -16.58 -13.89
N SER A 31 11.49 -16.25 -13.26
CA SER A 31 11.66 -16.37 -11.82
C SER A 31 11.23 -15.05 -11.16
N CYS A 32 10.12 -15.11 -10.42
CA CYS A 32 9.62 -13.97 -9.66
C CYS A 32 10.17 -14.01 -8.24
N THR A 33 10.68 -12.88 -7.74
CA THR A 33 10.88 -12.70 -6.30
C THR A 33 9.52 -12.55 -5.60
N LEU A 34 9.47 -12.74 -4.28
CA LEU A 34 8.26 -12.53 -3.47
C LEU A 34 8.48 -11.36 -2.50
N ILE A 35 8.85 -10.21 -3.06
CA ILE A 35 8.98 -8.95 -2.32
C ILE A 35 7.60 -8.26 -2.37
N GLY A 36 7.04 -7.99 -1.19
CA GLY A 36 5.82 -7.21 -1.09
C GLY A 36 6.07 -5.74 -1.40
N CYS A 37 5.08 -5.08 -2.00
CA CYS A 37 4.99 -3.62 -2.02
C CYS A 37 3.59 -3.21 -1.51
N THR A 38 3.40 -1.92 -1.29
CA THR A 38 2.13 -1.38 -0.80
C THR A 38 1.75 -0.17 -1.63
N THR A 39 0.55 -0.19 -2.21
CA THR A 39 -0.02 0.96 -2.89
C THR A 39 -0.43 2.01 -1.87
N GLY A 40 -0.16 3.29 -2.16
CA GLY A 40 -0.42 4.32 -1.18
C GLY A 40 0.07 5.71 -1.51
N MET A 41 -0.07 6.55 -0.51
CA MET A 41 0.43 7.91 -0.47
C MET A 41 1.29 8.10 0.78
N THR A 42 2.40 8.80 0.61
CA THR A 42 3.21 9.33 1.71
C THR A 42 3.19 10.85 1.68
N LEU A 43 2.98 11.49 2.84
CA LEU A 43 3.09 12.93 3.02
C LEU A 43 4.13 13.25 4.10
N LEU A 44 5.10 14.08 3.75
CA LEU A 44 6.12 14.60 4.66
C LEU A 44 5.92 16.10 4.85
N MET A 45 5.81 16.52 6.12
CA MET A 45 5.63 17.94 6.44
C MET A 45 6.06 18.29 7.86
N THR A 46 6.05 19.58 8.17
CA THR A 46 6.14 20.09 9.55
C THR A 46 4.83 20.73 9.98
N ALA A 47 4.61 20.83 11.29
CA ALA A 47 3.49 21.52 11.90
C ALA A 47 3.95 22.29 13.15
N ASP A 48 3.52 23.56 13.23
CA ASP A 48 3.74 24.42 14.40
C ASP A 48 2.74 24.05 15.50
N ILE A 49 3.07 23.00 16.23
CA ILE A 49 2.26 22.41 17.29
C ILE A 49 3.15 21.78 18.36
N SER A 50 2.77 21.91 19.64
CA SER A 50 3.41 21.14 20.70
C SER A 50 3.02 19.66 20.62
N ARG A 51 3.82 18.77 21.21
CA ARG A 51 3.50 17.34 21.26
C ARG A 51 2.19 17.06 22.01
N GLU A 52 1.93 17.80 23.07
CA GLU A 52 0.70 17.69 23.87
C GLU A 52 -0.53 18.13 23.07
N GLN A 53 -0.42 19.25 22.36
CA GLN A 53 -1.46 19.73 21.46
C GLN A 53 -1.70 18.73 20.32
N LEU A 54 -0.64 18.11 19.79
CA LEU A 54 -0.75 17.05 18.78
C LEU A 54 -1.51 15.84 19.31
N GLN A 55 -1.21 15.39 20.53
CA GLN A 55 -1.94 14.29 21.17
C GLN A 55 -3.42 14.62 21.42
N ALA A 56 -3.76 15.88 21.63
CA ALA A 56 -5.15 16.34 21.75
C ALA A 56 -5.87 16.51 20.39
N SER A 57 -5.16 16.33 19.27
CA SER A 57 -5.67 16.63 17.93
C SER A 57 -6.39 15.44 17.27
N THR A 58 -7.16 15.75 16.23
CA THR A 58 -7.73 14.79 15.29
C THR A 58 -7.08 14.97 13.92
N LEU A 59 -6.46 13.91 13.41
CA LEU A 59 -5.98 13.82 12.03
C LEU A 59 -7.10 13.25 11.16
N THR A 60 -7.36 13.84 10.00
CA THR A 60 -8.27 13.29 8.99
C THR A 60 -7.55 13.21 7.67
N ILE A 61 -7.59 12.04 7.05
CA ILE A 61 -7.05 11.82 5.71
C ILE A 61 -8.22 11.44 4.81
N CYS A 62 -8.36 12.15 3.70
CA CYS A 62 -9.31 11.82 2.66
C CYS A 62 -8.57 11.46 1.38
N ARG A 63 -9.06 10.43 0.68
CA ARG A 63 -8.76 10.18 -0.73
C ARG A 63 -10.06 10.39 -1.50
N ASN A 64 -10.06 11.35 -2.42
CA ASN A 64 -11.24 11.87 -3.08
C ASN A 64 -12.29 12.26 -2.02
N ASP A 65 -13.46 11.64 -2.04
CA ASP A 65 -14.57 11.95 -1.12
C ASP A 65 -14.64 11.01 0.10
N VAL A 66 -13.69 10.07 0.24
CA VAL A 66 -13.68 9.09 1.33
C VAL A 66 -12.67 9.52 2.39
N CYS A 67 -13.18 9.82 3.58
CA CYS A 67 -12.40 10.36 4.69
C CYS A 67 -12.32 9.42 5.90
N TYR A 68 -11.16 9.42 6.54
CA TYR A 68 -10.88 8.64 7.74
C TYR A 68 -10.32 9.55 8.85
N PRO A 69 -11.15 9.95 9.82
CA PRO A 69 -10.72 10.72 10.97
C PRO A 69 -10.19 9.81 12.09
N THR A 70 -9.17 10.27 12.80
CA THR A 70 -8.60 9.58 13.97
C THR A 70 -8.09 10.57 15.00
N ARG A 71 -8.39 10.25 16.25
CA ARG A 71 -7.87 10.97 17.41
C ARG A 71 -6.45 10.50 17.70
N LEU A 72 -5.56 11.44 17.97
CA LEU A 72 -4.15 11.17 18.27
C LEU A 72 -3.87 11.01 19.78
N ALA A 73 -4.92 10.82 20.58
CA ALA A 73 -4.80 10.63 22.02
C ALA A 73 -3.91 9.42 22.33
N GLY A 74 -2.88 9.61 23.16
CA GLY A 74 -1.94 8.55 23.53
C GLY A 74 -0.85 8.25 22.50
N LEU A 75 -0.63 9.10 21.49
CA LEU A 75 0.44 8.96 20.51
C LEU A 75 1.81 8.76 21.20
N ARG A 76 2.42 7.58 21.00
CA ARG A 76 3.80 7.30 21.43
C ARG A 76 4.78 7.50 20.27
N ALA A 77 6.06 7.64 20.57
CA ALA A 77 7.09 7.76 19.53
C ALA A 77 7.09 6.50 18.65
N GLY A 78 7.05 6.70 17.32
CA GLY A 78 7.20 5.63 16.32
C GLY A 78 6.01 4.70 16.12
N MET A 79 4.75 5.12 16.37
CA MET A 79 3.64 4.16 16.34
C MET A 79 2.72 4.22 15.11
N GLN A 80 2.66 3.05 14.48
CA GLN A 80 1.60 2.47 13.66
C GLN A 80 0.23 2.74 14.28
N TRP A 81 -0.71 3.17 13.43
CA TRP A 81 -2.10 3.45 13.81
C TRP A 81 -2.72 2.24 14.51
N PRO A 82 -3.60 2.42 15.50
CA PRO A 82 -4.44 1.31 15.93
C PRO A 82 -5.16 0.83 14.68
N GLU A 83 -4.87 -0.40 14.24
CA GLU A 83 -5.49 -0.97 13.04
C GLU A 83 -6.97 -0.57 13.03
N PRO A 84 -7.53 -0.03 11.93
CA PRO A 84 -8.96 0.05 11.82
C PRO A 84 -9.45 -1.39 11.92
N VAL A 85 -9.93 -1.77 13.10
CA VAL A 85 -10.31 -3.14 13.47
C VAL A 85 -11.01 -3.80 12.28
N GLY A 86 -10.28 -4.73 11.66
CA GLY A 86 -10.69 -5.68 10.63
C GLY A 86 -11.86 -5.29 9.72
N ARG A 87 -11.65 -4.44 8.72
CA ARG A 87 -12.45 -4.52 7.49
C ARG A 87 -11.55 -4.59 6.26
N LEU A 88 -11.62 -5.73 5.58
CA LEU A 88 -11.19 -5.91 4.19
C LEU A 88 -11.67 -4.68 3.36
N GLY A 89 -10.76 -4.10 2.57
CA GLY A 89 -11.05 -2.95 1.69
C GLY A 89 -10.93 -1.57 2.33
N LYS A 90 -10.37 -1.43 3.55
CA LYS A 90 -10.03 -0.11 4.12
C LYS A 90 -8.53 0.14 4.08
N PRO A 91 -8.10 1.41 3.89
CA PRO A 91 -6.71 1.77 3.94
C PRO A 91 -6.15 1.61 5.37
N THR A 92 -4.91 1.17 5.46
CA THR A 92 -4.09 1.32 6.67
C THR A 92 -3.51 2.73 6.65
N MET A 93 -3.58 3.44 7.77
CA MET A 93 -2.89 4.73 7.92
C MET A 93 -1.75 4.56 8.92
N GLU A 94 -0.71 5.37 8.82
CA GLU A 94 0.36 5.42 9.83
C GLU A 94 0.83 6.88 9.97
N LEU A 95 1.14 7.27 11.20
CA LEU A 95 1.70 8.59 11.50
C LEU A 95 2.98 8.41 12.31
N GLN A 96 4.09 8.81 11.73
CA GLN A 96 5.35 8.97 12.45
C GLN A 96 5.56 10.45 12.78
N VAL A 97 6.07 10.69 14.00
CA VAL A 97 6.25 12.04 14.54
C VAL A 97 7.64 12.18 15.11
N GLN A 98 8.31 13.28 14.77
CA GLN A 98 9.58 13.68 15.34
C GLN A 98 9.47 15.10 15.87
N SER A 99 9.86 15.31 17.13
CA SER A 99 9.99 16.66 17.69
C SER A 99 11.27 17.30 17.16
N LEU A 100 11.16 18.47 16.52
CA LEU A 100 12.27 19.13 15.82
C LEU A 100 12.84 20.29 16.64
N GLU A 101 11.98 21.14 17.17
CA GLU A 101 12.30 22.21 18.10
C GLU A 101 11.06 22.51 18.96
N GLU A 102 11.18 23.42 19.92
CA GLU A 102 10.06 23.76 20.79
C GLU A 102 8.86 24.23 19.97
N GLY A 103 7.72 23.55 20.13
CA GLY A 103 6.50 23.89 19.41
C GLY A 103 6.47 23.46 17.94
N VAL A 104 7.43 22.68 17.43
CA VAL A 104 7.42 22.20 16.03
C VAL A 104 7.57 20.68 15.96
N GLN A 105 6.65 20.03 15.25
CA GLN A 105 6.70 18.59 14.96
C GLN A 105 6.89 18.33 13.46
N GLY A 106 7.79 17.40 13.13
CA GLY A 106 7.85 16.72 11.84
C GLY A 106 6.82 15.59 11.81
N LEU A 107 6.04 15.54 10.73
CA LEU A 107 4.98 14.56 10.49
C LEU A 107 5.30 13.77 9.21
N LEU A 108 5.25 12.46 9.30
CA LEU A 108 5.34 11.52 8.18
C LEU A 108 4.10 10.65 8.20
N ILE A 109 3.23 10.86 7.23
CA ILE A 109 1.91 10.28 7.16
C ILE A 109 1.88 9.30 6.00
N TYR A 110 1.46 8.08 6.29
CA TYR A 110 1.19 7.07 5.29
C TYR A 110 -0.31 6.81 5.20
N TYR A 111 -0.79 6.70 3.97
CA TYR A 111 -2.11 6.18 3.62
C TYR A 111 -1.88 5.01 2.66
N LEU A 112 -2.05 3.80 3.16
CA LEU A 112 -1.65 2.55 2.53
C LEU A 112 -2.88 1.71 2.21
N SER A 113 -2.85 0.99 1.11
CA SER A 113 -3.89 0.06 0.70
C SER A 113 -3.27 -1.28 0.35
N ASN A 114 -3.96 -2.35 0.78
CA ASN A 114 -3.66 -3.71 0.35
C ASN A 114 -4.38 -4.06 -0.98
N ASP A 115 -5.14 -3.11 -1.51
CA ASP A 115 -5.80 -3.16 -2.81
C ASP A 115 -5.14 -2.13 -3.75
N ASP A 116 -4.64 -2.62 -4.87
CA ASP A 116 -3.96 -1.85 -5.91
C ASP A 116 -4.94 -1.29 -6.95
N ASP A 117 -6.20 -1.76 -6.94
CA ASP A 117 -7.21 -1.37 -7.94
C ASP A 117 -7.76 0.05 -7.72
N GLY A 118 -8.03 0.73 -8.83
CA GLY A 118 -8.67 2.05 -8.83
C GLY A 118 -7.77 3.20 -8.39
N TRP A 119 -6.46 2.98 -8.23
CA TRP A 119 -5.46 4.02 -8.01
C TRP A 119 -5.02 4.64 -9.34
N LYS A 120 -5.20 5.96 -9.48
CA LYS A 120 -4.95 6.64 -10.75
C LYS A 120 -4.53 8.08 -10.58
N ASP A 121 -3.70 8.53 -11.51
CA ASP A 121 -3.33 9.93 -11.63
C ASP A 121 -4.57 10.84 -11.60
N GLY A 122 -4.47 11.92 -10.82
CA GLY A 122 -5.58 12.83 -10.59
C GLY A 122 -6.39 12.56 -9.32
N ASP A 123 -6.16 11.44 -8.63
CA ASP A 123 -6.70 11.23 -7.28
C ASP A 123 -6.30 12.38 -6.35
N VAL A 124 -7.25 12.89 -5.57
CA VAL A 124 -7.01 14.02 -4.68
C VAL A 124 -6.90 13.51 -3.25
N PHE A 125 -5.85 13.92 -2.56
CA PHE A 125 -5.71 13.70 -1.14
C PHE A 125 -5.87 14.98 -0.36
N VAL A 126 -6.61 14.91 0.74
CA VAL A 126 -6.77 16.00 1.70
C VAL A 126 -6.35 15.50 3.06
N VAL A 127 -5.44 16.22 3.72
CA VAL A 127 -4.98 15.90 5.08
C VAL A 127 -5.23 17.10 5.97
N THR A 128 -6.03 16.92 7.02
CA THR A 128 -6.31 17.99 7.99
C THR A 128 -5.95 17.54 9.39
N LEU A 129 -5.26 18.41 10.14
CA LEU A 129 -5.04 18.24 11.57
C LEU A 129 -5.83 19.33 12.29
N LYS A 130 -6.78 18.93 13.14
CA LYS A 130 -7.55 19.84 13.98
C LYS A 130 -7.14 19.68 15.43
N GLY A 131 -6.80 20.78 16.09
CA GLY A 131 -6.50 20.83 17.52
C GLY A 131 -7.70 20.43 18.38
N GLY A 132 -7.46 20.14 19.66
CA GLY A 132 -8.52 19.85 20.63
C GLY A 132 -9.48 21.04 20.85
N ASP A 133 -9.04 22.26 20.52
CA ASP A 133 -9.84 23.49 20.48
C ASP A 133 -10.71 23.63 19.20
N GLY A 134 -10.60 22.69 18.26
CA GLY A 134 -11.28 22.71 16.97
C GLY A 134 -10.59 23.55 15.89
N ARG A 135 -9.49 24.23 16.20
CA ARG A 135 -8.73 25.04 15.24
C ARG A 135 -8.02 24.14 14.23
N SER A 136 -8.04 24.52 12.95
CA SER A 136 -7.24 23.82 11.93
C SER A 136 -5.78 24.23 12.06
N ILE A 137 -4.90 23.25 12.20
CA ILE A 137 -3.45 23.43 12.36
C ILE A 137 -2.75 23.07 11.05
N VAL A 138 -3.15 21.94 10.45
CA VAL A 138 -2.70 21.53 9.11
C VAL A 138 -3.92 21.46 8.19
N ASN A 139 -3.75 21.92 6.96
CA ASN A 139 -4.68 21.71 5.86
C ASN A 139 -3.91 21.54 4.55
N PHE A 140 -3.67 20.30 4.17
CA PHE A 140 -2.99 19.92 2.94
C PHE A 140 -4.00 19.41 1.90
N ARG A 141 -3.78 19.76 0.63
CA ARG A 141 -4.50 19.22 -0.51
C ARG A 141 -3.53 18.96 -1.66
N GLY A 142 -3.38 17.70 -2.07
CA GLY A 142 -2.49 17.29 -3.15
C GLY A 142 -3.21 16.46 -4.19
N THR A 143 -2.80 16.58 -5.45
CA THR A 143 -3.26 15.73 -6.55
C THR A 143 -2.16 14.72 -6.86
N ALA A 144 -2.49 13.43 -6.81
CA ALA A 144 -1.54 12.34 -6.96
C ALA A 144 -1.04 12.19 -8.40
N ARG A 145 0.26 11.96 -8.48
CA ARG A 145 0.95 11.39 -9.62
C ARG A 145 1.62 10.12 -9.14
N TYR A 146 1.16 8.98 -9.63
CA TYR A 146 1.63 7.70 -9.14
C TYR A 146 2.84 7.23 -9.90
N GLN A 147 3.81 6.71 -9.16
CA GLN A 147 4.87 5.88 -9.69
C GLN A 147 4.44 4.42 -9.56
N THR A 148 4.53 3.69 -10.66
CA THR A 148 4.30 2.25 -10.68
C THR A 148 5.56 1.52 -10.24
N VAL A 149 5.42 0.62 -9.28
CA VAL A 149 6.51 -0.20 -8.74
C VAL A 149 6.16 -1.67 -8.94
N GLN A 150 7.08 -2.42 -9.54
CA GLN A 150 6.96 -3.86 -9.78
C GLN A 150 8.13 -4.56 -9.10
N PRO A 151 8.07 -4.75 -7.77
CA PRO A 151 9.22 -5.23 -7.01
C PRO A 151 9.64 -6.66 -7.41
N ASN A 152 8.72 -7.43 -7.99
CA ASN A 152 8.96 -8.80 -8.44
C ASN A 152 9.33 -8.90 -9.92
N GLY A 153 9.43 -7.77 -10.61
CA GLY A 153 9.68 -7.68 -12.04
C GLY A 153 8.40 -7.46 -12.87
N PRO A 154 8.52 -6.97 -14.12
CA PRO A 154 7.38 -6.54 -14.92
C PRO A 154 6.49 -7.66 -15.46
N LEU A 155 6.99 -8.90 -15.45
CA LEU A 155 6.27 -10.10 -15.89
C LEU A 155 5.74 -10.92 -14.69
N CYS A 156 5.79 -10.34 -13.50
CA CYS A 156 5.41 -11.00 -12.25
C CYS A 156 4.25 -10.25 -11.59
N ASP A 157 3.44 -10.99 -10.83
CA ASP A 157 2.35 -10.42 -10.07
C ASP A 157 2.86 -9.48 -8.96
N GLY A 158 2.03 -8.50 -8.62
CA GLY A 158 2.33 -7.45 -7.64
C GLY A 158 2.80 -6.18 -8.33
N THR A 159 1.86 -5.28 -8.59
CA THR A 159 2.13 -3.93 -9.10
C THR A 159 1.55 -2.94 -8.11
N CYS A 160 2.39 -2.06 -7.57
CA CYS A 160 1.95 -1.04 -6.62
C CYS A 160 2.02 0.36 -7.19
N HIS A 161 1.15 1.24 -6.70
CA HIS A 161 1.06 2.64 -7.07
C HIS A 161 1.43 3.52 -5.88
N VAL A 162 2.52 4.28 -6.00
CA VAL A 162 3.03 5.12 -4.90
C VAL A 162 3.01 6.58 -5.30
N ALA A 163 2.38 7.42 -4.48
CA ALA A 163 2.46 8.87 -4.58
C ALA A 163 3.20 9.44 -3.36
N VAL A 164 4.07 10.43 -3.58
CA VAL A 164 4.83 11.09 -2.52
C VAL A 164 4.60 12.59 -2.58
N PHE A 165 4.26 13.16 -1.43
CA PHE A 165 4.09 14.59 -1.23
C PHE A 165 5.08 15.08 -0.18
N ILE A 166 5.78 16.17 -0.49
CA ILE A 166 6.76 16.81 0.39
C ILE A 166 6.36 18.28 0.49
N GLU A 167 5.88 18.68 1.67
CA GLU A 167 5.47 20.05 1.96
C GLU A 167 6.59 20.82 2.68
N ALA A 168 6.31 22.07 3.06
CA ALA A 168 7.24 22.90 3.80
C ALA A 168 7.81 22.17 5.04
N GLY A 169 9.14 22.17 5.12
CA GLY A 169 9.89 21.46 6.15
C GLY A 169 9.92 19.93 6.01
N GLY A 170 9.39 19.36 4.92
CA GLY A 170 9.36 17.91 4.66
C GLY A 170 10.74 17.24 4.51
N ASP A 171 11.82 18.02 4.51
CA ASP A 171 13.21 17.54 4.64
C ASP A 171 13.58 17.13 6.07
N TRP A 172 12.68 17.32 7.05
CA TRP A 172 12.92 17.05 8.46
C TRP A 172 13.47 15.66 8.81
N PRO A 173 13.22 14.56 8.06
CA PRO A 173 13.87 13.28 8.38
C PRO A 173 15.39 13.33 8.31
N ASN A 174 15.94 14.29 7.56
CA ASN A 174 17.39 14.52 7.44
C ASN A 174 17.90 15.52 8.49
N ARG A 175 17.03 16.13 9.29
CA ARG A 175 17.43 17.11 10.31
C ARG A 175 17.91 16.39 11.58
N PRO A 176 18.98 16.89 12.22
CA PRO A 176 19.46 16.31 13.48
C PRO A 176 18.37 16.39 14.54
N ARG A 177 18.25 15.34 15.35
CA ARG A 177 17.33 15.34 16.50
C ARG A 177 17.88 16.29 17.57
N PRO A 178 17.04 17.08 18.24
CA PRO A 178 17.45 17.81 19.43
C PRO A 178 18.07 16.84 20.44
N VAL A 179 19.21 17.22 21.00
CA VAL A 179 19.78 16.52 22.15
C VAL A 179 18.82 16.81 23.31
N GLN A 180 18.17 15.75 23.81
CA GLN A 180 17.30 15.82 24.99
C GLN A 180 18.11 16.02 26.27
#